data_AF-A0A847UA42-F1
#
_entry.id   AF-A0A847UA42-F1
#
_cell.length_a   1.000
_cell.length_b   1.000
_cell.length_c   1.000
_cell.angle_alpha   90.00
_cell.angle_beta   90.00
_cell.angle_gamma   90.00
#
_symmetry.space_group_name_H-M   'P 1'
#
loop_
_entity.id
_entity.type
_entity.pdbx_description
1 polymer ?
#
loop_
_entity_poly.entity_id
_entity_poly.type
_entity_poly.pdbx_seq_one_letter_code
_entity_poly.pdbx_strand_id
1 'polypeptide(L)'
;MKVVLIGVGQAGGKVTQSLAQFDYDMGFDAVRGALAVNTARADLQNLDIDTTLIGQDRVKGHGVGGDNELGAQIMQENATEVLDELDGRITTEAEAIVVVAGLGGGTGSGGAPMLARELKRIYEKPVYVLGILPGRDEGGLYQANAGRSLKTAAREADSLLLVDNDAWRGSGDSVAAGFERVNDAISQRVGLLFASGEAVEGVGESVVDSSEIINTLRGGGIASIGYASAEASEDASENVNTITSVTRKALLTSMSLPNAVKADSALLVVAGDPERLSRKGVERARRWVEDQTGSMEVRGGDFPLGSDKVASLIVLSGVERSERVDEFMERATEAANSQGGTTDPDEFTSDELDGLF
;
A
#
# COMPACT_ATOMS: atom_id res chain seq x y z
N MET A 1 -12.51 6.52 4.37
CA MET A 1 -12.42 5.99 3.01
C MET A 1 -12.85 4.54 2.98
N LYS A 2 -14.08 4.30 2.51
CA LYS A 2 -14.63 2.96 2.29
C LYS A 2 -13.92 2.30 1.11
N VAL A 3 -13.38 1.10 1.29
CA VAL A 3 -12.60 0.40 0.25
C VAL A 3 -13.08 -1.02 0.01
N VAL A 4 -12.84 -1.51 -1.21
CA VAL A 4 -12.88 -2.94 -1.52
C VAL A 4 -11.45 -3.42 -1.75
N LEU A 5 -11.05 -4.46 -1.02
CA LEU A 5 -9.72 -5.05 -1.08
C LEU A 5 -9.70 -6.29 -1.97
N ILE A 6 -8.72 -6.37 -2.86
CA ILE A 6 -8.54 -7.52 -3.75
C ILE A 6 -7.09 -8.00 -3.65
N GLY A 7 -6.85 -9.06 -2.89
CA GLY A 7 -5.54 -9.66 -2.72
C GLY A 7 -5.21 -10.61 -3.86
N VAL A 8 -4.14 -10.36 -4.61
CA VAL A 8 -3.70 -11.22 -5.71
C VAL A 8 -2.44 -12.00 -5.35
N GLY A 9 -2.51 -13.32 -5.45
CA GLY A 9 -1.45 -14.24 -5.04
C GLY A 9 -1.36 -14.43 -3.53
N GLN A 10 -0.38 -15.22 -3.08
CA GLN A 10 -0.25 -15.62 -1.67
C GLN A 10 -0.05 -14.43 -0.72
N ALA A 11 0.92 -13.55 -1.02
CA ALA A 11 1.20 -12.38 -0.18
C ALA A 11 0.01 -11.40 -0.18
N GLY A 12 -0.57 -11.15 -1.35
CA GLY A 12 -1.75 -10.29 -1.50
C GLY A 12 -2.94 -10.76 -0.69
N GLY A 13 -3.26 -12.06 -0.74
CA GLY A 13 -4.33 -12.67 0.04
C GLY A 13 -4.11 -12.55 1.55
N LYS A 14 -2.89 -12.84 2.04
CA LYS A 14 -2.56 -12.73 3.47
C LYS A 14 -2.66 -11.29 3.99
N VAL A 15 -2.14 -10.32 3.25
CA VAL A 15 -2.24 -8.90 3.62
C VAL A 15 -3.67 -8.41 3.56
N THR A 16 -4.45 -8.83 2.57
CA THR A 16 -5.88 -8.48 2.44
C THR A 16 -6.68 -9.00 3.64
N GLN A 17 -6.44 -10.26 4.07
CA GLN A 17 -7.05 -10.79 5.28
C GLN A 17 -6.62 -10.00 6.53
N SER A 18 -5.32 -9.73 6.69
CA SER A 18 -4.82 -8.97 7.84
C SER A 18 -5.43 -7.57 7.92
N LEU A 19 -5.60 -6.89 6.78
CA LEU A 19 -6.27 -5.58 6.69
C LEU A 19 -7.75 -5.66 7.06
N ALA A 20 -8.47 -6.64 6.53
CA ALA A 20 -9.88 -6.85 6.85
C ALA A 20 -10.08 -7.19 8.34
N GLN A 21 -9.20 -8.03 8.91
CA GLN A 21 -9.22 -8.36 10.33
C GLN A 21 -8.94 -7.13 11.21
N PHE A 22 -7.94 -6.32 10.85
CA PHE A 22 -7.62 -5.09 11.56
C PHE A 22 -8.80 -4.10 11.56
N ASP A 23 -9.46 -3.90 10.42
CA ASP A 23 -10.64 -3.03 10.30
C ASP A 23 -11.79 -3.53 11.18
N TYR A 24 -12.03 -4.85 11.18
CA TYR A 24 -13.05 -5.49 12.01
C TYR A 24 -12.76 -5.35 13.51
N ASP A 25 -11.54 -5.66 13.94
CA ASP A 25 -11.14 -5.62 15.35
C ASP A 25 -11.21 -4.20 15.92
N MET A 26 -10.91 -3.19 15.10
CA MET A 26 -10.97 -1.78 15.47
C MET A 26 -12.37 -1.17 15.30
N GLY A 27 -13.30 -1.86 14.62
CA GLY A 27 -14.66 -1.39 14.39
C GLY A 27 -14.76 -0.17 13.47
N PHE A 28 -13.83 -0.02 12.52
CA PHE A 28 -13.77 1.16 11.65
C PHE A 28 -14.77 1.12 10.49
N ASP A 29 -15.21 -0.06 10.06
CA ASP A 29 -16.16 -0.25 8.95
C ASP A 29 -15.69 0.43 7.64
N ALA A 30 -14.36 0.50 7.43
CA ALA A 30 -13.78 1.04 6.21
C ALA A 30 -13.67 -0.04 5.12
N VAL A 31 -13.52 -1.32 5.47
CA VAL A 31 -13.42 -2.42 4.50
C VAL A 31 -14.81 -2.97 4.15
N ARG A 32 -15.31 -2.65 2.96
CA ARG A 32 -16.65 -3.06 2.48
C ARG A 32 -16.67 -4.42 1.79
N GLY A 33 -15.53 -4.91 1.37
CA GLY A 33 -15.37 -6.22 0.79
C GLY A 33 -13.90 -6.61 0.71
N ALA A 34 -13.61 -7.90 0.86
CA ALA A 34 -12.28 -8.46 0.76
C ALA A 34 -12.34 -9.75 -0.05
N LEU A 35 -11.53 -9.84 -1.11
CA LEU A 35 -11.44 -11.01 -1.98
C LEU A 35 -9.98 -11.41 -2.17
N ALA A 36 -9.65 -12.69 -2.01
CA ALA A 36 -8.35 -13.23 -2.35
C ALA A 36 -8.42 -14.05 -3.66
N VAL A 37 -7.63 -13.64 -4.65
CA VAL A 37 -7.53 -14.29 -5.95
C VAL A 37 -6.17 -14.97 -6.06
N ASN A 38 -6.14 -16.27 -6.37
CA ASN A 38 -4.87 -16.98 -6.57
C ASN A 38 -5.01 -18.11 -7.60
N THR A 39 -3.89 -18.62 -8.08
CA THR A 39 -3.78 -19.80 -8.95
C THR A 39 -3.35 -21.05 -8.17
N ALA A 40 -2.97 -20.89 -6.90
CA ALA A 40 -2.63 -21.97 -5.97
C ALA A 40 -3.76 -22.19 -4.96
N ARG A 41 -4.39 -23.36 -5.00
CA ARG A 41 -5.52 -23.70 -4.12
C ARG A 41 -5.13 -23.77 -2.65
N ALA A 42 -3.94 -24.30 -2.35
CA ALA A 42 -3.46 -24.48 -0.99
C ALA A 42 -3.31 -23.14 -0.23
N ASP A 43 -2.99 -22.06 -0.95
CA ASP A 43 -2.86 -20.72 -0.36
C ASP A 43 -4.20 -20.11 0.03
N LEU A 44 -5.28 -20.47 -0.68
CA LEU A 44 -6.62 -19.94 -0.43
C LEU A 44 -7.35 -20.66 0.71
N GLN A 45 -7.02 -21.94 0.96
CA GLN A 45 -7.73 -22.79 1.91
C GLN A 45 -7.68 -22.32 3.38
N ASN A 46 -6.67 -21.53 3.73
CA ASN A 46 -6.47 -21.05 5.11
C ASN A 46 -6.82 -19.56 5.25
N LEU A 47 -7.48 -18.97 4.25
CA LEU A 47 -7.92 -17.59 4.34
C LEU A 47 -9.35 -17.50 4.88
N ASP A 48 -9.57 -16.58 5.82
CA ASP A 48 -10.87 -16.30 6.44
C ASP A 48 -11.61 -15.13 5.75
N ILE A 49 -11.36 -14.97 4.44
CA ILE A 49 -12.01 -14.01 3.55
C ILE A 49 -12.50 -14.74 2.31
N ASP A 50 -13.32 -14.10 1.49
CA ASP A 50 -13.77 -14.70 0.23
C ASP A 50 -12.58 -15.02 -0.69
N THR A 51 -12.66 -16.12 -1.42
CA THR A 51 -11.56 -16.59 -2.26
C THR A 51 -12.02 -17.01 -3.65
N THR A 52 -11.26 -16.63 -4.66
CA THR A 52 -11.43 -17.06 -6.05
C THR A 52 -10.17 -17.77 -6.54
N LEU A 53 -10.33 -18.99 -7.03
CA LEU A 53 -9.26 -19.72 -7.70
C LEU A 53 -9.37 -19.48 -9.20
N ILE A 54 -8.28 -19.08 -9.86
CA ILE A 54 -8.22 -18.87 -11.32
C ILE A 54 -7.15 -19.75 -11.99
N GLY A 55 -7.19 -19.87 -13.32
CA GLY A 55 -6.20 -20.59 -14.12
C GLY A 55 -6.16 -22.11 -13.92
N GLN A 56 -7.28 -22.72 -13.52
CA GLN A 56 -7.39 -24.16 -13.25
C GLN A 56 -7.07 -25.01 -14.48
N ASP A 57 -7.40 -24.53 -15.67
CA ASP A 57 -7.11 -25.12 -16.96
C ASP A 57 -5.60 -25.08 -17.32
N ARG A 58 -4.87 -24.05 -16.83
CA ARG A 58 -3.44 -23.85 -17.06
C ARG A 58 -2.55 -24.55 -16.04
N VAL A 59 -2.84 -24.39 -14.74
CA VAL A 59 -1.95 -24.85 -13.65
C VAL A 59 -2.59 -25.83 -12.65
N LYS A 60 -3.86 -26.21 -12.87
CA LYS A 60 -4.58 -27.21 -12.06
C LYS A 60 -4.59 -26.89 -10.55
N GLY A 61 -4.54 -25.61 -10.19
CA GLY A 61 -4.54 -25.16 -8.79
C GLY A 61 -3.20 -25.28 -8.05
N HIS A 62 -2.07 -25.43 -8.74
CA HIS A 62 -0.74 -25.54 -8.12
C HIS A 62 0.06 -24.23 -8.10
N GLY A 63 -0.49 -23.15 -8.65
CA GLY A 63 0.23 -21.90 -8.83
C GLY A 63 1.09 -21.85 -10.10
N VAL A 64 1.57 -20.65 -10.43
CA VAL A 64 2.43 -20.41 -11.61
C VAL A 64 3.93 -20.50 -11.29
N GLY A 65 4.31 -20.80 -10.04
CA GLY A 65 5.71 -21.10 -9.67
C GLY A 65 6.72 -19.96 -9.86
N GLY A 66 6.28 -18.70 -9.83
CA GLY A 66 7.15 -17.54 -10.08
C GLY A 66 7.19 -17.09 -11.54
N ASP A 67 6.46 -17.76 -12.44
CA ASP A 67 6.27 -17.29 -13.82
C ASP A 67 5.31 -16.09 -13.84
N ASN A 68 5.87 -14.88 -13.99
CA ASN A 68 5.13 -13.63 -14.03
C ASN A 68 4.25 -13.54 -15.29
N GLU A 69 4.78 -13.91 -16.47
CA GLU A 69 4.08 -13.80 -17.74
C GLU A 69 2.86 -14.72 -17.77
N LEU A 70 3.01 -15.96 -17.29
CA LEU A 70 1.90 -16.89 -17.14
C LEU A 70 0.86 -16.35 -16.13
N GLY A 71 1.29 -15.73 -15.03
CA GLY A 71 0.40 -15.08 -14.07
C GLY A 71 -0.43 -13.96 -14.70
N ALA A 72 0.19 -13.14 -15.55
CA ALA A 72 -0.49 -12.07 -16.29
C ALA A 72 -1.49 -12.62 -17.31
N GLN A 73 -1.10 -13.64 -18.10
CA GLN A 73 -1.99 -14.30 -19.07
C GLN A 73 -3.23 -14.89 -18.40
N ILE A 74 -3.04 -15.64 -17.31
CA ILE A 74 -4.15 -16.23 -16.56
C ILE A 74 -5.09 -15.14 -16.04
N MET A 75 -4.57 -14.05 -15.46
CA MET A 75 -5.44 -12.98 -14.97
C MET A 75 -6.22 -12.32 -16.11
N GLN A 76 -5.63 -12.10 -17.28
CA GLN A 76 -6.35 -11.54 -18.43
C GLN A 76 -7.44 -12.48 -18.93
N GLU A 77 -7.18 -13.79 -19.01
CA GLU A 77 -8.13 -14.81 -19.45
C GLU A 77 -9.28 -15.00 -18.45
N ASN A 78 -9.01 -14.87 -17.15
CA ASN A 78 -9.97 -15.07 -16.06
C ASN A 78 -10.46 -13.75 -15.42
N ALA A 79 -10.18 -12.57 -16.00
CA ALA A 79 -10.56 -11.29 -15.40
C ALA A 79 -12.07 -11.20 -15.16
N THR A 80 -12.87 -11.70 -16.10
CA THR A 80 -14.34 -11.74 -15.98
C THR A 80 -14.79 -12.58 -14.79
N GLU A 81 -14.17 -13.73 -14.53
CA GLU A 81 -14.49 -14.56 -13.36
C GLU A 81 -14.20 -13.84 -12.05
N VAL A 82 -13.09 -13.09 -11.98
CA VAL A 82 -12.77 -12.24 -10.82
C VAL A 82 -13.79 -11.12 -10.66
N LEU A 83 -14.21 -10.48 -11.75
CA LEU A 83 -15.19 -9.40 -11.73
C LEU A 83 -16.58 -9.90 -11.30
N ASP A 84 -17.01 -11.05 -11.80
CA ASP A 84 -18.29 -11.67 -11.42
C ASP A 84 -18.33 -12.00 -9.91
N GLU A 85 -17.20 -12.39 -9.30
CA GLU A 85 -17.09 -12.59 -7.86
C GLU A 85 -17.05 -11.27 -7.06
N LEU A 86 -16.70 -10.16 -7.72
CA LEU A 86 -16.74 -8.81 -7.15
C LEU A 86 -18.11 -8.13 -7.32
N ASP A 87 -18.99 -8.68 -8.15
CA ASP A 87 -20.33 -8.15 -8.35
C ASP A 87 -21.11 -8.15 -7.03
N GLY A 88 -21.66 -6.98 -6.69
CA GLY A 88 -22.34 -6.75 -5.42
C GLY A 88 -21.41 -6.45 -4.23
N ARG A 89 -20.08 -6.58 -4.38
CA ARG A 89 -19.09 -6.17 -3.37
C ARG A 89 -18.58 -4.76 -3.59
N ILE A 90 -18.40 -4.37 -4.85
CA ILE A 90 -18.11 -2.98 -5.23
C ILE A 90 -19.45 -2.21 -5.22
N THR A 91 -19.88 -1.86 -4.01
CA THR A 91 -21.14 -1.14 -3.78
C THR A 91 -21.02 0.33 -4.17
N THR A 92 -22.15 1.03 -4.19
CA THR A 92 -22.17 2.49 -4.36
C THR A 92 -21.41 3.22 -3.25
N GLU A 93 -21.29 2.61 -2.07
CA GLU A 93 -20.60 3.18 -0.91
C GLU A 93 -19.08 3.02 -0.95
N ALA A 94 -18.54 2.09 -1.73
CA ALA A 94 -17.10 1.99 -1.90
C ALA A 94 -16.57 3.29 -2.52
N GLU A 95 -15.47 3.84 -2.03
CA GLU A 95 -14.87 5.07 -2.51
C GLU A 95 -13.61 4.79 -3.33
N ALA A 96 -12.93 3.67 -3.07
CA ALA A 96 -11.78 3.20 -3.85
C ALA A 96 -11.72 1.67 -3.90
N ILE A 97 -10.97 1.15 -4.87
CA ILE A 97 -10.64 -0.28 -4.98
C ILE A 97 -9.13 -0.41 -4.77
N VAL A 98 -8.71 -1.38 -3.94
CA VAL A 98 -7.29 -1.58 -3.60
C VAL A 98 -6.88 -3.00 -3.99
N VAL A 99 -6.02 -3.10 -5.00
CA VAL A 99 -5.42 -4.37 -5.42
C VAL A 99 -4.12 -4.58 -4.65
N VAL A 100 -4.06 -5.62 -3.81
CA VAL A 100 -2.92 -5.90 -2.94
C VAL A 100 -2.10 -7.05 -3.51
N ALA A 101 -0.80 -6.88 -3.71
CA ALA A 101 0.04 -7.93 -4.28
C ALA A 101 1.50 -7.89 -3.86
N GLY A 102 2.09 -9.09 -3.76
CA GLY A 102 3.54 -9.26 -3.74
C GLY A 102 4.09 -9.13 -5.16
N LEU A 103 4.92 -8.11 -5.39
CA LEU A 103 5.45 -7.80 -6.72
C LEU A 103 6.51 -8.81 -7.18
N GLY A 104 7.14 -9.55 -6.26
CA GLY A 104 8.19 -10.52 -6.63
C GLY A 104 7.67 -11.89 -7.10
N GLY A 105 6.41 -12.24 -6.82
CA GLY A 105 5.86 -13.56 -7.13
C GLY A 105 5.60 -13.80 -8.62
N GLY A 106 4.79 -14.81 -8.94
CA GLY A 106 4.27 -15.00 -10.30
C GLY A 106 2.83 -14.48 -10.44
N THR A 107 1.90 -15.07 -9.68
CA THR A 107 0.47 -14.72 -9.74
C THR A 107 0.18 -13.27 -9.37
N GLY A 108 0.67 -12.81 -8.21
CA GLY A 108 0.47 -11.42 -7.77
C GLY A 108 1.17 -10.43 -8.68
N SER A 109 2.44 -10.72 -9.00
CA SER A 109 3.31 -9.89 -9.83
C SER A 109 2.74 -9.64 -11.23
N GLY A 110 2.32 -10.69 -11.94
CA GLY A 110 1.75 -10.57 -13.28
C GLY A 110 0.27 -10.20 -13.27
N GLY A 111 -0.50 -10.72 -12.31
CA GLY A 111 -1.95 -10.56 -12.28
C GLY A 111 -2.41 -9.21 -11.74
N ALA A 112 -1.77 -8.65 -10.71
CA ALA A 112 -2.26 -7.43 -10.09
C ALA A 112 -2.31 -6.22 -11.03
N PRO A 113 -1.29 -5.93 -11.87
CA PRO A 113 -1.38 -4.84 -12.82
C PRO A 113 -2.45 -5.07 -13.89
N MET A 114 -2.65 -6.32 -14.32
CA MET A 114 -3.68 -6.66 -15.31
C MET A 114 -5.09 -6.48 -14.73
N LEU A 115 -5.30 -6.90 -13.49
CA LEU A 115 -6.57 -6.69 -12.80
C LEU A 115 -6.83 -5.19 -12.55
N ALA A 116 -5.82 -4.43 -12.13
CA ALA A 116 -5.96 -2.99 -11.93
C ALA A 116 -6.40 -2.26 -13.23
N ARG A 117 -5.80 -2.62 -14.36
CA ARG A 117 -6.18 -2.12 -15.68
C ARG A 117 -7.63 -2.40 -16.04
N GLU A 118 -8.10 -3.63 -15.82
CA GLU A 118 -9.49 -4.01 -16.12
C GLU A 118 -10.47 -3.31 -15.17
N LEU A 119 -10.14 -3.21 -13.89
CA LEU A 119 -10.97 -2.48 -12.91
C LEU A 119 -11.13 -0.99 -13.31
N LYS A 120 -10.06 -0.30 -13.72
CA LYS A 120 -10.14 1.10 -14.18
C LYS A 120 -10.96 1.29 -15.44
N ARG A 121 -11.07 0.27 -16.29
CA ARG A 121 -11.91 0.32 -17.49
C ARG A 121 -13.39 0.25 -17.17
N ILE A 122 -13.74 -0.41 -16.07
CA ILE A 122 -15.12 -0.76 -15.72
C ILE A 122 -15.69 0.18 -14.65
N TYR A 123 -14.86 0.59 -13.69
CA TYR A 123 -15.26 1.39 -12.54
C TYR A 123 -14.72 2.82 -12.62
N GLU A 124 -15.55 3.80 -12.26
CA GLU A 124 -15.14 5.21 -12.14
C GLU A 124 -14.37 5.51 -10.84
N LYS A 125 -14.36 4.57 -9.89
CA LYS A 125 -13.68 4.71 -8.60
C LYS A 125 -12.16 4.57 -8.78
N PRO A 126 -11.33 5.33 -8.04
CA PRO A 126 -9.88 5.16 -8.09
C PRO A 126 -9.47 3.74 -7.72
N VAL A 127 -8.53 3.18 -8.48
CA VAL A 127 -7.95 1.86 -8.30
C VAL A 127 -6.50 2.01 -7.88
N TYR A 128 -6.21 1.70 -6.63
CA TYR A 128 -4.87 1.72 -6.07
C TYR A 128 -4.25 0.33 -6.09
N VAL A 129 -2.93 0.27 -6.26
CA VAL A 129 -2.17 -0.96 -6.04
C VAL A 129 -1.36 -0.81 -4.76
N LEU A 130 -1.51 -1.75 -3.83
CA LEU A 130 -0.64 -1.91 -2.67
C LEU A 130 0.42 -2.96 -3.03
N GLY A 131 1.59 -2.49 -3.44
CA GLY A 131 2.68 -3.29 -3.97
C GLY A 131 3.74 -3.60 -2.93
N ILE A 132 3.97 -4.88 -2.65
CA ILE A 132 4.96 -5.35 -1.69
C ILE A 132 6.23 -5.77 -2.44
N LEU A 133 7.32 -5.03 -2.23
CA LEU A 133 8.63 -5.30 -2.81
C LEU A 133 9.32 -6.46 -2.08
N PRO A 134 10.04 -7.34 -2.80
CA PRO A 134 10.82 -8.39 -2.18
C PRO A 134 12.00 -7.81 -1.40
N GLY A 135 12.43 -8.53 -0.36
CA GLY A 135 13.62 -8.17 0.41
C GLY A 135 14.90 -8.33 -0.43
N ARG A 136 15.99 -7.67 -0.02
CA ARG A 136 17.30 -7.69 -0.70
C ARG A 136 17.91 -9.09 -0.75
N ASP A 137 17.59 -9.94 0.21
CA ASP A 137 18.09 -11.32 0.32
C ASP A 137 17.31 -12.33 -0.55
N GLU A 138 16.20 -11.91 -1.16
CA GLU A 138 15.41 -12.79 -2.03
C GLU A 138 16.09 -12.99 -3.39
N GLY A 139 15.94 -14.19 -3.95
CA GLY A 139 16.62 -14.59 -5.19
C GLY A 139 16.29 -13.70 -6.41
N GLY A 140 17.19 -13.68 -7.38
CA GLY A 140 17.11 -12.80 -8.56
C GLY A 140 15.82 -12.93 -9.38
N LEU A 141 15.15 -14.10 -9.38
CA LEU A 141 13.83 -14.27 -10.00
C LEU A 141 12.80 -13.29 -9.40
N TYR A 142 12.75 -13.17 -8.07
CA TYR A 142 11.81 -12.29 -7.39
C TYR A 142 12.12 -10.82 -7.66
N GLN A 143 13.41 -10.45 -7.73
CA GLN A 143 13.83 -9.09 -8.08
C GLN A 143 13.40 -8.71 -9.51
N ALA A 144 13.68 -9.59 -10.49
CA ALA A 144 13.31 -9.37 -11.89
C ALA A 144 11.79 -9.26 -12.08
N ASN A 145 11.02 -10.15 -11.45
CA ASN A 145 9.55 -10.10 -11.46
C ASN A 145 9.02 -8.80 -10.87
N ALA A 146 9.56 -8.39 -9.72
CA ALA A 146 9.13 -7.16 -9.07
C ALA A 146 9.48 -5.91 -9.86
N GLY A 147 10.62 -5.85 -10.56
CA GLY A 147 10.92 -4.74 -11.47
C GLY A 147 9.91 -4.60 -12.61
N ARG A 148 9.56 -5.72 -13.29
CA ARG A 148 8.55 -5.73 -14.36
C ARG A 148 7.15 -5.36 -13.86
N SER A 149 6.77 -5.92 -12.71
CA SER A 149 5.48 -5.68 -12.07
C SER A 149 5.35 -4.24 -11.61
N LEU A 150 6.40 -3.67 -11.00
CA LEU A 150 6.44 -2.28 -10.55
C LEU A 150 6.19 -1.32 -11.73
N LYS A 151 6.92 -1.49 -12.84
CA LYS A 151 6.74 -0.68 -14.05
C LYS A 151 5.33 -0.77 -14.59
N THR A 152 4.74 -1.97 -14.61
CA THR A 152 3.39 -2.14 -15.14
C THR A 152 2.35 -1.56 -14.19
N ALA A 153 2.46 -1.81 -12.88
CA ALA A 153 1.54 -1.30 -11.86
C ALA A 153 1.57 0.24 -11.79
N ALA A 154 2.74 0.87 -11.93
CA ALA A 154 2.86 2.33 -11.91
C ALA A 154 2.07 3.01 -13.05
N ARG A 155 1.97 2.35 -14.21
CA ARG A 155 1.20 2.84 -15.38
C ARG A 155 -0.29 2.52 -15.27
N GLU A 156 -0.60 1.32 -14.78
CA GLU A 156 -1.97 0.80 -14.80
C GLU A 156 -2.78 1.20 -13.56
N ALA A 157 -2.18 1.49 -12.41
CA ALA A 157 -2.89 1.96 -11.22
C ALA A 157 -3.16 3.47 -11.27
N ASP A 158 -4.12 3.96 -10.49
CA ASP A 158 -4.23 5.40 -10.22
C ASP A 158 -3.14 5.89 -9.26
N SER A 159 -2.67 5.04 -8.36
CA SER A 159 -1.48 5.26 -7.52
C SER A 159 -0.97 3.92 -7.01
N LEU A 160 0.36 3.81 -6.84
CA LEU A 160 1.05 2.62 -6.38
C LEU A 160 1.64 2.85 -4.98
N LEU A 161 0.93 2.41 -3.95
CA LEU A 161 1.44 2.44 -2.58
C LEU A 161 2.45 1.32 -2.38
N LEU A 162 3.72 1.67 -2.19
CA LEU A 162 4.81 0.70 -2.05
C LEU A 162 5.13 0.38 -0.60
N VAL A 163 5.37 -0.90 -0.36
CA VAL A 163 5.87 -1.45 0.91
C VAL A 163 7.13 -2.24 0.62
N ASP A 164 8.24 -1.86 1.25
CA ASP A 164 9.49 -2.61 1.22
C ASP A 164 9.51 -3.62 2.38
N ASN A 165 9.55 -4.91 2.07
CA ASN A 165 9.63 -5.97 3.08
C ASN A 165 10.79 -5.76 4.05
N ASP A 166 11.92 -5.21 3.59
CA ASP A 166 13.08 -4.99 4.45
C ASP A 166 12.91 -3.80 5.40
N ALA A 167 11.98 -2.88 5.14
CA ALA A 167 11.77 -1.71 5.99
C ALA A 167 11.32 -2.08 7.40
N TRP A 168 10.57 -3.17 7.55
CA TRP A 168 9.94 -3.56 8.82
C TRP A 168 10.33 -4.96 9.31
N ARG A 169 11.31 -5.59 8.65
CA ARG A 169 11.82 -6.89 9.07
C ARG A 169 12.69 -6.75 10.33
N GLY A 170 12.43 -7.57 11.35
CA GLY A 170 13.24 -7.60 12.56
C GLY A 170 14.53 -8.40 12.39
N SER A 171 15.61 -7.95 13.03
CA SER A 171 16.86 -8.72 13.09
C SER A 171 16.64 -10.02 13.88
N GLY A 172 16.88 -11.17 13.23
CA GLY A 172 16.77 -12.49 13.86
C GLY A 172 15.38 -13.12 13.81
N ASP A 173 14.40 -12.50 13.15
CA ASP A 173 13.09 -13.12 12.94
C ASP A 173 13.21 -14.34 12.02
N SER A 174 12.39 -15.37 12.28
CA SER A 174 12.12 -16.39 11.27
C SER A 174 11.42 -15.77 10.06
N VAL A 175 11.50 -16.42 8.89
CA VAL A 175 10.83 -15.92 7.68
C VAL A 175 9.33 -15.70 7.90
N ALA A 176 8.64 -16.65 8.55
CA ALA A 176 7.21 -16.56 8.83
C ALA A 176 6.88 -15.40 9.78
N ALA A 177 7.60 -15.28 10.89
CA ALA A 177 7.41 -14.19 11.85
C ALA A 177 7.74 -12.82 11.25
N GLY A 178 8.71 -12.76 10.33
CA GLY A 178 9.04 -11.54 9.58
C GLY A 178 7.88 -11.09 8.69
N PHE A 179 7.25 -12.02 7.96
CA PHE A 179 6.09 -11.70 7.13
C PHE A 179 4.86 -11.30 7.98
N GLU A 180 4.61 -11.97 9.10
CA GLU A 180 3.54 -11.58 10.03
C GLU A 180 3.75 -10.14 10.53
N ARG A 181 4.97 -9.80 10.96
CA ARG A 181 5.30 -8.44 11.39
C ARG A 181 5.11 -7.39 10.30
N VAL A 182 5.54 -7.70 9.07
CA VAL A 182 5.33 -6.81 7.92
C VAL A 182 3.84 -6.62 7.67
N ASN A 183 3.06 -7.70 7.65
CA ASN A 183 1.61 -7.64 7.45
C ASN A 183 0.92 -6.80 8.54
N ASP A 184 1.28 -6.98 9.81
CA ASP A 184 0.74 -6.17 10.91
C ASP A 184 1.09 -4.67 10.75
N ALA A 185 2.32 -4.38 10.32
CA ALA A 185 2.77 -3.02 10.07
C ALA A 185 2.04 -2.37 8.88
N ILE A 186 1.76 -3.13 7.81
CA ILE A 186 0.92 -2.71 6.69
C ILE A 186 -0.49 -2.44 7.19
N SER A 187 -1.11 -3.41 7.87
CA SER A 187 -2.50 -3.35 8.32
C SER A 187 -2.75 -2.17 9.24
N GLN A 188 -1.84 -1.90 10.18
CA GLN A 188 -1.91 -0.72 11.02
C GLN A 188 -1.87 0.59 10.21
N ARG A 189 -0.93 0.73 9.27
CA ARG A 189 -0.73 1.98 8.51
C ARG A 189 -1.88 2.24 7.54
N VAL A 190 -2.15 1.25 6.71
CA VAL A 190 -3.13 1.33 5.62
C VAL A 190 -4.55 1.30 6.19
N GLY A 191 -4.81 0.48 7.22
CA GLY A 191 -6.08 0.45 7.93
C GLY A 191 -6.40 1.79 8.59
N LEU A 192 -5.45 2.39 9.33
CA LEU A 192 -5.65 3.73 9.92
C LEU A 192 -5.84 4.81 8.85
N LEU A 193 -5.17 4.70 7.70
CA LEU A 193 -5.40 5.63 6.59
C LEU A 193 -6.84 5.56 6.09
N PHE A 194 -7.34 4.34 5.83
CA PHE A 194 -8.71 4.16 5.34
C PHE A 194 -9.73 4.59 6.39
N ALA A 195 -9.52 4.22 7.64
CA ALA A 195 -10.36 4.62 8.76
C ALA A 195 -10.37 6.13 8.99
N SER A 196 -9.26 6.84 8.73
CA SER A 196 -9.18 8.28 8.96
C SER A 196 -10.12 9.10 8.09
N GLY A 197 -10.54 8.57 6.94
CA GLY A 197 -11.56 9.21 6.10
C GLY A 197 -13.00 8.83 6.47
N GLU A 198 -13.20 7.94 7.46
CA GLU A 198 -14.53 7.66 8.02
C GLU A 198 -14.78 8.57 9.24
N ALA A 199 -16.04 8.96 9.46
CA ALA A 199 -16.41 9.71 10.66
C ALA A 199 -16.38 8.78 11.88
N VAL A 200 -15.24 8.71 12.57
CA VAL A 200 -15.13 8.04 13.87
C VAL A 200 -15.55 9.01 14.99
N GLU A 201 -16.16 8.48 16.06
CA GLU A 201 -16.72 9.25 17.16
C GLU A 201 -15.72 10.31 17.71
N GLY A 202 -16.08 11.59 17.59
CA GLY A 202 -15.27 12.70 18.13
C GLY A 202 -15.47 14.00 17.35
N VAL A 203 -15.10 15.12 17.98
CA VAL A 203 -15.04 16.43 17.32
C VAL A 203 -13.56 16.77 17.11
N GLY A 204 -13.04 16.52 15.91
CA GLY A 204 -11.73 17.04 15.48
C GLY A 204 -11.85 18.49 15.01
N GLU A 205 -10.74 19.23 14.97
CA GLU A 205 -10.77 20.63 14.49
C GLU A 205 -10.87 20.69 12.95
N SER A 206 -10.26 19.70 12.28
CA SER A 206 -10.38 19.47 10.83
C SER A 206 -10.24 17.97 10.58
N VAL A 207 -11.35 17.22 10.66
CA VAL A 207 -11.35 15.77 10.45
C VAL A 207 -10.96 15.46 9.00
N VAL A 208 -10.09 14.46 8.82
CA VAL A 208 -9.71 13.97 7.48
C VAL A 208 -10.93 13.33 6.82
N ASP A 209 -11.14 13.62 5.54
CA ASP A 209 -12.15 12.93 4.73
C ASP A 209 -11.50 12.06 3.65
N SER A 210 -12.29 11.20 3.04
CA SER A 210 -11.85 10.38 1.91
C SER A 210 -11.35 11.20 0.72
N SER A 211 -11.88 12.41 0.53
CA SER A 211 -11.47 13.28 -0.58
C SER A 211 -10.04 13.78 -0.40
N GLU A 212 -9.59 14.06 0.83
CA GLU A 212 -8.20 14.44 1.12
C GLU A 212 -7.21 13.31 0.80
N ILE A 213 -7.60 12.06 1.04
CA ILE A 213 -6.82 10.88 0.67
C ILE A 213 -6.77 10.74 -0.85
N ILE A 214 -7.93 10.78 -1.51
CA ILE A 214 -8.04 10.65 -2.98
C ILE A 214 -7.28 11.78 -3.68
N ASN A 215 -7.41 13.02 -3.21
CA ASN A 215 -6.74 14.19 -3.78
C ASN A 215 -5.22 14.10 -3.63
N THR A 216 -4.73 13.58 -2.50
CA THR A 216 -3.29 13.31 -2.30
C THR A 216 -2.80 12.26 -3.29
N LEU A 217 -3.52 11.17 -3.47
CA LEU A 217 -3.10 10.09 -4.37
C LEU A 217 -3.34 10.39 -5.86
N ARG A 218 -4.07 11.46 -6.20
CA ARG A 218 -4.48 11.79 -7.59
C ARG A 218 -3.32 12.08 -8.53
N GLY A 219 -2.19 12.57 -8.01
CA GLY A 219 -0.99 12.82 -8.82
C GLY A 219 -0.41 11.55 -9.44
N GLY A 220 -0.79 10.38 -8.90
CA GLY A 220 -0.33 9.08 -9.36
C GLY A 220 1.10 8.78 -8.98
N GLY A 221 1.70 7.85 -9.74
CA GLY A 221 3.04 7.36 -9.46
C GLY A 221 3.13 6.58 -8.14
N ILE A 222 4.33 6.60 -7.56
CA ILE A 222 4.64 5.89 -6.32
C ILE A 222 4.17 6.70 -5.12
N ALA A 223 3.49 6.02 -4.21
CA ALA A 223 3.12 6.51 -2.90
C ALA A 223 3.81 5.71 -1.79
N SER A 224 3.99 6.34 -0.63
CA SER A 224 4.60 5.74 0.56
C SER A 224 3.87 6.20 1.82
N ILE A 225 3.82 5.34 2.84
CA ILE A 225 3.10 5.60 4.08
C ILE A 225 3.99 5.46 5.31
N GLY A 226 4.04 6.51 6.12
CA GLY A 226 4.79 6.57 7.37
C GLY A 226 3.88 6.59 8.57
N TYR A 227 4.29 5.94 9.64
CA TYR A 227 3.55 5.95 10.91
C TYR A 227 4.48 5.92 12.10
N ALA A 228 4.13 6.72 13.11
CA ALA A 228 4.73 6.65 14.43
C ALA A 228 3.74 7.11 15.50
N SER A 229 3.86 6.56 16.70
CA SER A 229 3.06 6.94 17.86
C SER A 229 3.91 7.07 19.12
N ALA A 230 3.37 7.79 20.11
CA ALA A 230 3.97 7.97 21.43
C ALA A 230 2.87 8.23 22.48
N GLU A 231 3.17 7.94 23.73
CA GLU A 231 2.33 8.31 24.89
C GLU A 231 2.08 9.83 24.90
N ALA A 232 0.85 10.22 25.21
CA ALA A 232 0.44 11.61 25.27
C ALA A 232 0.08 12.02 26.69
N SER A 233 0.42 13.26 27.06
CA SER A 233 -0.10 13.90 28.28
C SER A 233 -1.61 14.09 28.17
N GLU A 234 -2.30 14.12 29.30
CA GLU A 234 -3.71 14.53 29.38
C GLU A 234 -3.88 16.00 28.96
N ASP A 235 -2.85 16.84 29.14
CA ASP A 235 -2.88 18.24 28.70
C ASP A 235 -2.37 18.37 27.25
N ALA A 236 -3.26 18.70 26.31
CA ALA A 236 -2.91 18.97 24.92
C ALA A 236 -1.81 20.02 24.75
N SER A 237 -1.66 20.99 25.66
CA SER A 237 -0.62 22.02 25.55
C SER A 237 0.80 21.45 25.72
N GLU A 238 0.95 20.33 26.42
CA GLU A 238 2.22 19.62 26.61
C GLU A 238 2.57 18.72 25.41
N ASN A 239 1.57 18.31 24.62
CA ASN A 239 1.74 17.38 23.50
C ASN A 239 2.29 18.01 22.22
N VAL A 240 2.56 19.32 22.20
CA VAL A 240 3.13 20.01 21.01
C VAL A 240 4.42 19.33 20.55
N ASN A 241 5.34 19.04 21.47
CA ASN A 241 6.62 18.41 21.14
C ASN A 241 6.42 16.94 20.76
N THR A 242 5.53 16.24 21.45
CA THR A 242 5.19 14.84 21.16
C THR A 242 4.70 14.70 19.72
N ILE A 243 3.69 15.49 19.31
CA ILE A 243 3.15 15.49 17.94
C ILE A 243 4.26 15.75 16.93
N THR A 244 5.06 16.81 17.11
CA THR A 244 6.16 17.08 16.17
C THR A 244 7.22 15.97 16.12
N SER A 245 7.49 15.29 17.24
CA SER A 245 8.44 14.18 17.31
C SER A 245 7.91 12.93 16.60
N VAL A 246 6.64 12.58 16.80
CA VAL A 246 6.06 11.42 16.10
C VAL A 246 5.93 11.70 14.61
N THR A 247 5.59 12.92 14.19
CA THR A 247 5.62 13.32 12.77
C THR A 247 7.00 13.15 12.15
N ARG A 248 8.06 13.61 12.83
CA ARG A 248 9.45 13.42 12.38
C ARG A 248 9.80 11.94 12.25
N LYS A 249 9.44 11.15 13.25
CA LYS A 249 9.72 9.70 13.25
C LYS A 249 8.99 8.99 12.11
N ALA A 250 7.71 9.32 11.90
CA ALA A 250 6.89 8.79 10.82
C ALA A 250 7.54 9.04 9.45
N LEU A 251 7.92 10.29 9.16
CA LEU A 251 8.51 10.68 7.87
C LEU A 251 9.93 10.16 7.66
N LEU A 252 10.79 10.24 8.68
CA LEU A 252 12.23 10.01 8.49
C LEU A 252 12.66 8.57 8.70
N THR A 253 11.91 7.77 9.47
CA THR A 253 12.40 6.47 9.94
C THR A 253 11.40 5.33 9.83
N SER A 254 10.13 5.63 9.57
CA SER A 254 9.04 4.63 9.69
C SER A 254 8.11 4.60 8.47
N MET A 255 8.64 5.05 7.33
CA MET A 255 8.01 4.97 6.01
C MET A 255 7.99 3.53 5.49
N SER A 256 6.99 3.20 4.69
CA SER A 256 6.86 1.91 3.99
C SER A 256 7.87 1.76 2.87
N LEU A 257 8.28 2.89 2.27
CA LEU A 257 9.43 3.00 1.40
C LEU A 257 10.51 3.87 2.09
N PRO A 258 11.65 3.27 2.50
CA PRO A 258 12.73 4.01 3.14
C PRO A 258 13.31 5.13 2.26
N ASN A 259 13.83 6.18 2.89
CA ASN A 259 14.50 7.33 2.25
C ASN A 259 13.64 8.08 1.22
N ALA A 260 12.33 7.87 1.20
CA ALA A 260 11.36 8.65 0.41
C ALA A 260 10.92 9.88 1.23
N VAL A 261 11.56 11.04 0.99
CA VAL A 261 11.18 12.30 1.67
C VAL A 261 10.58 13.31 0.71
N LYS A 262 11.05 13.39 -0.55
CA LYS A 262 10.50 14.28 -1.56
C LYS A 262 9.26 13.68 -2.20
N ALA A 263 8.24 14.50 -2.39
CA ALA A 263 6.98 14.08 -2.96
C ALA A 263 6.22 15.27 -3.54
N ASP A 264 5.41 15.04 -4.57
CA ASP A 264 4.54 16.05 -5.17
C ASP A 264 3.47 16.54 -4.19
N SER A 265 2.87 15.60 -3.46
CA SER A 265 1.82 15.88 -2.48
C SER A 265 2.01 15.05 -1.20
N ALA A 266 1.52 15.60 -0.09
CA ALA A 266 1.56 14.91 1.19
C ALA A 266 0.24 15.07 1.95
N LEU A 267 -0.13 14.05 2.72
CA LEU A 267 -1.21 14.10 3.70
C LEU A 267 -0.64 13.78 5.08
N LEU A 268 -0.84 14.68 6.05
CA LEU A 268 -0.57 14.43 7.46
C LEU A 268 -1.87 14.20 8.22
N VAL A 269 -2.03 13.00 8.77
CA VAL A 269 -3.12 12.67 9.70
C VAL A 269 -2.56 12.55 11.11
N VAL A 270 -3.10 13.31 12.05
CA VAL A 270 -2.73 13.22 13.48
C VAL A 270 -3.85 12.53 14.23
N ALA A 271 -3.59 11.31 14.70
CA ALA A 271 -4.56 10.47 15.38
C ALA A 271 -4.38 10.49 16.90
N GLY A 272 -5.48 10.51 17.65
CA GLY A 272 -5.46 10.47 19.12
C GLY A 272 -6.72 11.05 19.74
N ASP A 273 -6.77 11.07 21.07
CA ASP A 273 -7.89 11.66 21.81
C ASP A 273 -7.95 13.17 21.55
N PRO A 274 -9.09 13.73 21.09
CA PRO A 274 -9.25 15.16 20.84
C PRO A 274 -8.80 16.06 22.00
N GLU A 275 -8.98 15.64 23.26
CA GLU A 275 -8.57 16.42 24.43
C GLU A 275 -7.05 16.48 24.60
N ARG A 276 -6.32 15.56 23.95
CA ARG A 276 -4.86 15.47 23.95
C ARG A 276 -4.22 16.08 22.69
N LEU A 277 -5.01 16.40 21.66
CA LEU A 277 -4.50 16.95 20.40
C LEU A 277 -4.25 18.46 20.48
N SER A 278 -2.99 18.85 20.33
CA SER A 278 -2.59 20.25 20.33
C SER A 278 -2.72 20.89 18.94
N ARG A 279 -3.65 21.83 18.74
CA ARG A 279 -3.75 22.62 17.49
C ARG A 279 -2.40 23.16 17.02
N LYS A 280 -1.66 23.78 17.96
CA LYS A 280 -0.32 24.33 17.71
C LYS A 280 0.70 23.26 17.33
N GLY A 281 0.57 22.05 17.88
CA GLY A 281 1.39 20.89 17.52
C GLY A 281 1.11 20.43 16.09
N VAL A 282 -0.17 20.28 15.74
CA VAL A 282 -0.62 19.86 14.40
C VAL A 282 -0.18 20.86 13.33
N GLU A 283 -0.42 22.17 13.53
CA GLU A 283 0.02 23.21 12.59
C GLU A 283 1.54 23.22 12.37
N ARG A 284 2.32 23.05 13.45
CA ARG A 284 3.78 22.98 13.37
C ARG A 284 4.25 21.72 12.66
N ALA A 285 3.62 20.59 12.92
CA ALA A 285 3.92 19.33 12.25
C ALA A 285 3.63 19.44 10.75
N ARG A 286 2.50 20.01 10.36
CA ARG A 286 2.12 20.22 8.95
C ARG A 286 3.14 21.11 8.22
N ARG A 287 3.47 22.27 8.78
CA ARG A 287 4.49 23.17 8.20
C ARG A 287 5.86 22.48 8.10
N TRP A 288 6.23 21.69 9.09
CA TRP A 288 7.49 20.94 9.04
C TRP A 288 7.48 19.90 7.92
N VAL A 289 6.37 19.18 7.69
CA VAL A 289 6.24 18.25 6.56
C VAL A 289 6.34 18.98 5.23
N GLU A 290 5.70 20.14 5.08
CA GLU A 290 5.82 21.01 3.89
C GLU A 290 7.28 21.40 3.63
N ASP A 291 7.99 21.89 4.65
CA ASP A 291 9.40 22.27 4.53
C ASP A 291 10.32 21.09 4.16
N GLN A 292 10.04 19.87 4.66
CA GLN A 292 10.87 18.70 4.39
C GLN A 292 10.60 18.06 3.02
N THR A 293 9.33 17.96 2.65
CA THR A 293 8.93 17.29 1.41
C THR A 293 9.18 18.17 0.19
N GLY A 294 9.16 19.49 0.36
CA GLY A 294 9.17 20.45 -0.75
C GLY A 294 7.88 20.40 -1.57
N SER A 295 6.86 19.70 -1.06
CA SER A 295 5.57 19.55 -1.72
C SER A 295 4.82 20.88 -1.75
N MET A 296 4.21 21.20 -2.89
CA MET A 296 3.33 22.37 -3.02
C MET A 296 1.95 22.14 -2.38
N GLU A 297 1.61 20.89 -2.04
CA GLU A 297 0.29 20.50 -1.54
C GLU A 297 0.41 19.56 -0.33
N VAL A 298 0.61 20.15 0.86
CA VAL A 298 0.49 19.42 2.12
C VAL A 298 -0.91 19.57 2.69
N ARG A 299 -1.69 18.51 2.56
CA ARG A 299 -2.99 18.30 3.20
C ARG A 299 -2.80 17.82 4.64
N GLY A 300 -3.81 18.01 5.48
CA GLY A 300 -3.76 17.43 6.80
C GLY A 300 -5.01 17.65 7.62
N GLY A 301 -5.21 16.75 8.58
CA GLY A 301 -6.34 16.76 9.48
C GLY A 301 -6.12 15.85 10.69
N ASP A 302 -7.08 15.95 11.60
CA ASP A 302 -7.09 15.16 12.82
C ASP A 302 -7.89 13.87 12.61
N PHE A 303 -7.51 12.82 13.31
CA PHE A 303 -8.26 11.57 13.38
C PHE A 303 -8.59 11.24 14.85
N PRO A 304 -9.75 11.71 15.35
CA PRO A 304 -10.20 11.43 16.71
C PRO A 304 -10.28 9.93 17.01
N LEU A 305 -9.51 9.46 17.98
CA LEU A 305 -9.52 8.08 18.45
C LEU A 305 -9.37 8.04 19.97
N GLY A 306 -10.19 7.26 20.67
CA GLY A 306 -10.03 7.03 22.12
C GLY A 306 -8.73 6.29 22.43
N SER A 307 -7.68 7.02 22.77
CA SER A 307 -6.33 6.48 22.96
C SER A 307 -5.52 7.32 23.94
N ASP A 308 -4.67 6.68 24.73
CA ASP A 308 -3.68 7.34 25.59
C ASP A 308 -2.47 7.88 24.80
N LYS A 309 -2.38 7.54 23.52
CA LYS A 309 -1.31 7.93 22.60
C LYS A 309 -1.76 8.95 21.57
N VAL A 310 -0.78 9.70 21.08
CA VAL A 310 -0.88 10.44 19.81
C VAL A 310 -0.03 9.76 18.75
N ALA A 311 -0.53 9.74 17.53
CA ALA A 311 0.15 9.18 16.37
C ALA A 311 0.12 10.13 15.19
N SER A 312 1.16 10.07 14.37
CA SER A 312 1.19 10.73 13.07
C SER A 312 1.27 9.67 11.99
N LEU A 313 0.33 9.75 11.05
CA LEU A 313 0.31 8.98 9.81
C LEU A 313 0.57 9.94 8.66
N ILE A 314 1.52 9.62 7.79
CA ILE A 314 1.91 10.48 6.67
C ILE A 314 1.79 9.67 5.39
N VAL A 315 1.08 10.20 4.40
CA VAL A 315 1.09 9.67 3.04
C VAL A 315 1.87 10.64 2.16
N LEU A 316 2.83 10.13 1.43
CA LEU A 316 3.52 10.85 0.35
C LEU A 316 3.06 10.25 -0.97
N SER A 317 2.72 11.09 -1.96
CA SER A 317 2.38 10.67 -3.31
C SER A 317 3.19 11.42 -4.35
N GLY A 318 3.47 10.78 -5.48
CA GLY A 318 4.44 11.31 -6.45
C GLY A 318 5.83 11.34 -5.84
N VAL A 319 6.25 10.25 -5.19
CA VAL A 319 7.59 10.15 -4.62
C VAL A 319 8.60 10.09 -5.76
N GLU A 320 9.31 11.21 -5.98
CA GLU A 320 10.40 11.30 -6.96
C GLU A 320 11.73 10.83 -6.35
N ARG A 321 12.58 10.17 -7.15
CA ARG A 321 14.00 9.91 -6.85
C ARG A 321 14.25 9.27 -5.49
N SER A 322 13.65 8.10 -5.28
CA SER A 322 13.96 7.29 -4.11
C SER A 322 15.19 6.44 -4.41
N GLU A 323 16.32 6.72 -3.73
CA GLU A 323 17.53 5.89 -3.82
C GLU A 323 17.21 4.40 -3.62
N ARG A 324 16.22 4.08 -2.78
CA ARG A 324 15.80 2.69 -2.54
C ARG A 324 15.11 2.05 -3.75
N VAL A 325 14.34 2.81 -4.51
CA VAL A 325 13.69 2.36 -5.75
C VAL A 325 14.72 2.28 -6.87
N ASP A 326 15.65 3.23 -6.96
CA ASP A 326 16.72 3.21 -7.97
C ASP A 326 17.62 1.99 -7.77
N GLU A 327 18.13 1.79 -6.54
CA GLU A 327 18.90 0.60 -6.16
C GLU A 327 18.12 -0.71 -6.37
N PHE A 328 16.79 -0.65 -6.25
CA PHE A 328 15.94 -1.82 -6.52
C PHE A 328 15.89 -2.12 -8.02
N MET A 329 15.63 -1.12 -8.84
CA MET A 329 15.47 -1.25 -10.29
C MET A 329 16.79 -1.62 -10.98
N GLU A 330 17.93 -1.11 -10.51
CA GLU A 330 19.25 -1.54 -10.96
C GLU A 330 19.44 -3.04 -10.74
N ARG A 331 19.19 -3.52 -9.52
CA ARG A 331 19.30 -4.95 -9.19
C ARG A 331 18.31 -5.82 -9.94
N ALA A 332 17.08 -5.34 -10.15
CA ALA A 332 16.08 -6.03 -10.94
C ALA A 332 16.52 -6.19 -12.40
N THR A 333 17.13 -5.15 -12.98
CA THR A 333 17.67 -5.15 -14.35
C THR A 333 18.84 -6.12 -14.48
N GLU A 334 19.78 -6.10 -13.53
CA GLU A 334 20.91 -7.05 -13.49
C GLU A 334 20.42 -8.50 -13.37
N ALA A 335 19.42 -8.74 -12.52
CA ALA A 335 18.83 -10.05 -12.34
C ALA A 335 18.10 -10.56 -13.59
N ALA A 336 17.40 -9.69 -14.30
CA ALA A 336 16.72 -10.02 -15.56
C ALA A 336 17.73 -10.40 -16.66
N ASN A 337 18.79 -9.61 -16.83
CA ASN A 337 19.84 -9.86 -17.81
C ASN A 337 20.61 -11.17 -17.54
N SER A 338 20.78 -11.52 -16.26
CA SER A 338 21.46 -12.76 -15.84
C SER A 338 20.64 -14.03 -16.11
N GLN A 339 19.32 -13.92 -16.33
CA GLN A 339 18.42 -15.05 -16.56
C GLN A 339 18.27 -15.47 -18.03
N GLY A 340 19.04 -14.87 -18.95
CA GLY A 340 19.18 -15.36 -20.33
C GLY A 340 18.10 -14.88 -21.30
N GLY A 341 17.33 -13.86 -20.95
CA GLY A 341 16.60 -13.07 -21.94
C GLY A 341 17.54 -12.03 -22.56
N THR A 342 17.60 -11.94 -23.88
CA THR A 342 17.88 -10.64 -24.51
C THR A 342 16.68 -9.76 -24.22
N THR A 343 16.62 -9.21 -23.01
CA THR A 343 15.64 -8.21 -22.61
C THR A 343 15.92 -6.99 -23.46
N ASP A 344 14.91 -6.51 -24.20
CA ASP A 344 15.00 -5.24 -24.90
C ASP A 344 15.34 -4.18 -23.83
N PRO A 345 16.38 -3.34 -24.00
CA PRO A 345 16.66 -2.24 -23.07
C PRO A 345 15.41 -1.40 -22.76
N ASP A 346 14.47 -1.34 -23.70
CA ASP A 346 13.21 -0.62 -23.59
C ASP A 346 12.16 -1.30 -22.69
N GLU A 347 12.37 -2.56 -22.29
CA GLU A 347 11.48 -3.28 -21.39
C GLU A 347 11.57 -2.73 -19.95
N PHE A 348 12.62 -1.97 -19.62
CA PHE A 348 12.83 -1.31 -18.32
C PHE A 348 12.79 0.23 -18.35
N THR A 349 12.86 0.86 -19.53
CA THR A 349 12.66 2.33 -19.67
C THR A 349 11.20 2.67 -19.95
N SER A 350 10.66 3.67 -19.27
CA SER A 350 9.30 4.17 -19.50
C SER A 350 9.34 5.67 -19.27
N ASP A 351 8.79 6.45 -20.19
CA ASP A 351 8.73 7.91 -20.04
C ASP A 351 8.06 8.34 -18.71
N GLU A 352 7.17 7.51 -18.13
CA GLU A 352 6.55 7.72 -16.81
C GLU A 352 7.46 7.32 -15.61
N LEU A 353 8.49 6.50 -15.84
CA LEU A 353 9.54 6.16 -14.87
C LEU A 353 10.81 7.01 -15.07
N ASP A 354 10.98 7.69 -16.20
CA ASP A 354 12.15 8.54 -16.47
C ASP A 354 12.22 9.77 -15.54
N GLY A 355 11.12 10.10 -14.86
CA GLY A 355 11.10 11.06 -13.74
C GLY A 355 11.42 10.44 -12.37
N LEU A 356 11.45 9.11 -12.27
CA LEU A 356 11.79 8.36 -11.05
C LEU A 356 13.29 8.03 -10.95
N PHE A 357 14.00 7.96 -12.07
CA PHE A 357 15.46 7.72 -12.17
C PHE A 357 16.31 9.00 -12.15
#